data_AF-A0A3S3RM62-F1
#
_entry.id   AF-A0A3S3RM62-F1
#
_cell.length_a   1.000
_cell.length_b   1.000
_cell.length_c   1.000
_cell.angle_alpha   90.00
_cell.angle_beta   90.00
_cell.angle_gamma   90.00
#
_symmetry.space_group_name_H-M   'P 1'
#
loop_
_entity.id
_entity.type
_entity.pdbx_description
1 polymer ?
#
loop_
_entity_poly.entity_id
_entity_poly.type
_entity_poly.pdbx_seq_one_letter_code
_entity_poly.pdbx_strand_id
1 'polypeptide(L)'
;MADPIRNYQTGAASGARVDIDQGLRAYMIKVYNLMGLGLLITGLAAWGAFHLAVTGDGQLTGFGQLIYASAFRWVVILAPLAAVMFLSFRIQSMSVAAAQTTFWVYAGLVGLSLSTIFLVYTGTSITQTFFATAAAFGGLSLYGYTTRRDLSAFGSFLIMGVIGLLIAMLINIFLQSSALAFAISAIGVLVFAGLTAYDTQRIKEMHFEG
;
A
#
# COMPACT_ATOMS: atom_id res chain seq x y z
N MET A 1 -58.26 11.65 -20.11
CA MET A 1 -57.10 11.45 -21.01
C MET A 1 -55.87 11.60 -20.13
N ALA A 2 -55.22 10.49 -19.75
CA ALA A 2 -54.09 10.50 -18.81
C ALA A 2 -52.79 10.48 -19.61
N ASP A 3 -51.92 11.48 -19.38
CA ASP A 3 -50.70 11.67 -20.15
C ASP A 3 -49.66 10.56 -19.92
N PRO A 4 -49.18 9.87 -20.96
CA PRO A 4 -48.18 8.80 -20.86
C PRO A 4 -46.73 9.29 -20.64
N ILE A 5 -46.52 10.60 -20.40
CA ILE A 5 -45.18 11.21 -20.42
C ILE A 5 -44.43 11.05 -19.08
N ARG A 6 -45.10 10.63 -18.01
CA ARG A 6 -44.50 10.54 -16.66
C ARG A 6 -43.59 9.33 -16.42
N ASN A 7 -43.56 8.36 -17.34
CA ASN A 7 -42.82 7.08 -17.16
C ASN A 7 -41.47 7.01 -17.91
N TYR A 8 -41.13 8.00 -18.74
CA TYR A 8 -39.86 8.00 -19.48
C TYR A 8 -38.67 8.57 -18.66
N GLN A 9 -38.96 9.45 -17.69
CA GLN A 9 -37.92 10.08 -16.86
C GLN A 9 -37.34 9.14 -15.79
N THR A 10 -38.11 8.12 -15.37
CA THR A 10 -37.67 7.11 -14.39
C THR A 10 -36.74 6.05 -14.98
N GLY A 11 -36.87 5.72 -16.27
CA GLY A 11 -35.99 4.76 -16.97
C GLY A 11 -34.60 5.34 -17.33
N ALA A 12 -34.55 6.61 -17.74
CA ALA A 12 -33.28 7.28 -18.07
C ALA A 12 -32.40 7.52 -16.83
N ALA A 13 -33.01 7.87 -15.69
CA ALA A 13 -32.29 8.09 -14.43
C ALA A 13 -31.79 6.78 -13.79
N SER A 14 -32.46 5.65 -14.04
CA SER A 14 -32.01 4.33 -13.58
C SER A 14 -30.90 3.77 -14.47
N GLY A 15 -30.96 3.96 -15.79
CA GLY A 15 -29.86 3.62 -16.71
C GLY A 15 -28.57 4.40 -16.40
N ALA A 16 -28.66 5.71 -16.22
CA ALA A 16 -27.49 6.54 -15.89
C ALA A 16 -26.82 6.15 -14.56
N ARG A 17 -27.60 5.78 -13.53
CA ARG A 17 -27.05 5.28 -12.26
C ARG A 17 -26.35 3.94 -12.41
N VAL A 18 -26.94 3.03 -13.19
CA VAL A 18 -26.37 1.70 -13.47
C VAL A 18 -25.05 1.82 -14.25
N ASP A 19 -24.97 2.73 -15.21
CA ASP A 19 -23.73 2.96 -15.99
C ASP A 19 -22.62 3.57 -15.13
N ILE A 20 -22.95 4.52 -14.24
CA ILE A 20 -21.99 5.10 -13.28
C ILE A 20 -21.46 4.03 -12.32
N ASP A 21 -22.31 3.16 -11.79
CA ASP A 21 -21.91 2.08 -10.88
C ASP A 21 -20.99 1.05 -11.59
N GLN A 22 -21.26 0.75 -12.86
CA GLN A 22 -20.40 -0.12 -13.67
C GLN A 22 -19.04 0.52 -13.95
N GLY A 23 -19.00 1.81 -14.30
CA GLY A 23 -17.78 2.58 -14.52
C GLY A 23 -16.88 2.62 -13.29
N LEU A 24 -17.47 2.93 -12.13
CA LEU A 24 -16.75 2.95 -10.85
C LEU A 24 -16.17 1.58 -10.51
N ARG A 25 -16.95 0.51 -10.68
CA ARG A 25 -16.48 -0.85 -10.41
C ARG A 25 -15.30 -1.23 -11.30
N ALA A 26 -15.37 -0.92 -12.60
CA ALA A 26 -14.29 -1.18 -13.54
C ALA A 26 -13.02 -0.39 -13.19
N TYR A 27 -13.18 0.88 -12.80
CA TYR A 27 -12.09 1.74 -12.32
C TYR A 27 -11.41 1.13 -11.08
N MET A 28 -12.20 0.76 -10.07
CA MET A 28 -11.66 0.17 -8.84
C MET A 28 -10.94 -1.16 -9.12
N ILE A 29 -11.55 -2.07 -9.89
CA ILE A 29 -10.90 -3.34 -10.27
C ILE A 29 -9.54 -3.10 -10.93
N LYS A 30 -9.43 -2.10 -11.82
CA LYS A 30 -8.15 -1.75 -12.45
C LYS A 30 -7.12 -1.28 -11.42
N VAL A 31 -7.51 -0.43 -10.47
CA VAL A 31 -6.62 0.04 -9.40
C VAL A 31 -6.15 -1.14 -8.54
N TYR A 32 -7.06 -2.00 -8.07
CA TYR A 32 -6.73 -3.15 -7.24
C TYR A 32 -5.87 -4.20 -7.97
N ASN A 33 -6.10 -4.41 -9.26
CA ASN A 33 -5.25 -5.28 -10.07
C ASN A 33 -3.81 -4.73 -10.15
N LEU A 34 -3.65 -3.42 -10.35
CA LEU A 34 -2.33 -2.78 -10.36
C LEU A 34 -1.64 -2.88 -8.99
N MET A 35 -2.37 -2.64 -7.90
CA MET A 35 -1.85 -2.78 -6.54
C MET A 35 -1.44 -4.23 -6.24
N GLY A 36 -2.28 -5.20 -6.59
CA GLY A 36 -2.00 -6.62 -6.40
C GLY A 36 -0.79 -7.11 -7.21
N LEU A 37 -0.64 -6.66 -8.46
CA LEU A 37 0.55 -6.93 -9.27
C LEU A 37 1.81 -6.30 -8.66
N GLY A 38 1.71 -5.08 -8.14
CA GLY A 38 2.83 -4.42 -7.46
C GLY A 38 3.25 -5.17 -6.18
N LEU A 39 2.28 -5.66 -5.41
CA LEU A 39 2.52 -6.49 -4.24
C LEU A 39 3.18 -7.82 -4.62
N LEU A 40 2.71 -8.46 -5.71
CA LEU A 40 3.30 -9.69 -6.22
C LEU A 40 4.77 -9.48 -6.63
N ILE A 41 5.06 -8.39 -7.36
CA ILE A 41 6.44 -8.04 -7.74
C ILE A 41 7.30 -7.81 -6.50
N THR A 42 6.79 -7.07 -5.51
CA THR A 42 7.47 -6.84 -4.23
C THR A 42 7.82 -8.16 -3.55
N GLY A 43 6.87 -9.09 -3.44
CA GLY A 43 7.06 -10.40 -2.82
C GLY A 43 8.08 -11.27 -3.57
N LEU A 44 7.97 -11.34 -4.90
CA LEU A 44 8.90 -12.10 -5.75
C LEU A 44 10.31 -11.51 -5.71
N ALA A 45 10.45 -10.19 -5.72
CA ALA A 45 11.74 -9.52 -5.59
C ALA A 45 12.37 -9.77 -4.22
N ALA A 46 11.58 -9.72 -3.13
CA ALA A 46 12.08 -10.02 -1.79
C ALA A 46 12.56 -11.47 -1.65
N TRP A 47 11.73 -12.41 -2.09
CA TRP A 47 12.04 -13.84 -2.09
C TRP A 47 13.26 -14.16 -2.97
N GLY A 48 13.29 -13.67 -4.20
CA GLY A 48 14.39 -13.87 -5.14
C GLY A 48 15.70 -13.25 -4.64
N ALA A 49 15.66 -12.02 -4.12
CA ALA A 49 16.84 -11.37 -3.56
C ALA A 49 17.40 -12.15 -2.36
N PHE A 50 16.55 -12.67 -1.48
CA PHE A 50 16.99 -13.51 -0.37
C PHE A 50 17.67 -14.79 -0.86
N HIS A 51 17.06 -15.52 -1.80
CA HIS A 51 17.62 -16.77 -2.32
C HIS A 51 18.91 -16.59 -3.13
N LEU A 52 19.14 -15.40 -3.72
CA LEU A 52 20.42 -15.06 -4.34
C LEU A 52 21.47 -14.63 -3.32
N ALA A 53 21.04 -14.07 -2.19
CA ALA A 53 21.91 -13.51 -1.16
C ALA A 53 22.38 -14.54 -0.14
N VAL A 54 21.61 -15.61 0.09
CA VAL A 54 21.87 -16.62 1.13
C VAL A 54 21.94 -18.01 0.51
N THR A 55 23.01 -18.75 0.79
CA THR A 55 23.17 -20.14 0.36
C THR A 55 22.33 -21.11 1.20
N GLY A 56 22.18 -22.35 0.76
CA GLY A 56 21.45 -23.38 1.51
C GLY A 56 22.01 -23.64 2.91
N ASP A 57 23.31 -23.39 3.11
CA ASP A 57 23.99 -23.52 4.42
C ASP A 57 23.86 -22.26 5.30
N GLY A 58 23.05 -21.28 4.89
CA GLY A 58 22.81 -20.04 5.62
C GLY A 58 23.95 -19.01 5.53
N GLN A 59 24.92 -19.21 4.64
CA GLN A 59 26.03 -18.27 4.43
C GLN A 59 25.67 -17.21 3.40
N LEU A 60 26.21 -16.00 3.55
CA LEU A 60 26.01 -14.93 2.58
C LEU A 60 26.85 -15.18 1.33
N THR A 61 26.22 -15.09 0.17
CA THR A 61 26.92 -15.04 -1.14
C THR A 61 27.63 -13.70 -1.31
N GLY A 62 28.44 -13.55 -2.37
CA GLY A 62 29.02 -12.25 -2.72
C GLY A 62 27.96 -11.15 -2.94
N PHE A 63 26.80 -11.52 -3.48
CA PHE A 63 25.65 -10.62 -3.59
C PHE A 63 25.08 -10.27 -2.21
N GLY A 64 24.87 -11.27 -1.34
CA GLY A 64 24.37 -11.03 0.02
C GLY A 64 25.31 -10.17 0.87
N GLN A 65 26.62 -10.37 0.75
CA GLN A 65 27.62 -9.51 1.38
C GLN A 65 27.48 -8.06 0.92
N LEU A 66 27.29 -7.83 -0.38
CA LEU A 66 27.08 -6.50 -0.93
C LEU A 66 25.80 -5.85 -0.38
N ILE A 67 24.65 -6.51 -0.46
CA ILE A 67 23.37 -5.87 -0.15
C ILE A 67 23.02 -5.81 1.34
N TYR A 68 23.58 -6.68 2.18
CA TYR A 68 23.25 -6.75 3.62
C TYR A 68 24.38 -6.31 4.54
N ALA A 69 25.64 -6.61 4.20
CA ALA A 69 26.78 -6.39 5.11
C ALA A 69 27.62 -5.16 4.73
N SER A 70 27.69 -4.80 3.45
CA SER A 70 28.48 -3.66 2.99
C SER A 70 27.77 -2.32 3.21
N ALA A 71 28.50 -1.21 3.04
CA ALA A 71 27.92 0.15 3.05
C ALA A 71 26.80 0.35 2.01
N PHE A 72 26.78 -0.46 0.94
CA PHE A 72 25.72 -0.43 -0.08
C PHE A 72 24.33 -0.78 0.47
N ARG A 73 24.24 -1.44 1.64
CA ARG A 73 22.96 -1.71 2.31
C ARG A 73 22.12 -0.45 2.53
N TRP A 74 22.76 0.70 2.78
CA TRP A 74 22.05 1.96 3.00
C TRP A 74 21.39 2.47 1.72
N VAL A 75 22.01 2.23 0.57
CA VAL A 75 21.40 2.52 -0.72
C VAL A 75 20.16 1.66 -0.91
N VAL A 76 20.25 0.36 -0.60
CA VAL A 76 19.09 -0.56 -0.70
C VAL A 76 17.94 -0.13 0.23
N ILE A 77 18.24 0.24 1.47
CA ILE A 77 17.24 0.67 2.46
C ILE A 77 16.58 2.00 2.08
N LEU A 78 17.37 2.96 1.55
CA LEU A 78 16.88 4.31 1.25
C LEU A 78 16.33 4.44 -0.19
N ALA A 79 16.64 3.51 -1.09
CA ALA A 79 16.19 3.57 -2.48
C ALA A 79 14.65 3.60 -2.63
N PRO A 80 13.85 2.80 -1.89
CA PRO A 80 12.40 2.92 -1.93
C PRO A 80 11.91 4.31 -1.51
N LEU A 81 12.52 4.90 -0.48
CA LEU A 81 12.17 6.24 -0.01
C LEU A 81 12.49 7.30 -1.07
N ALA A 82 13.68 7.22 -1.69
CA ALA A 82 14.04 8.12 -2.78
C ALA A 82 13.09 7.99 -3.99
N ALA A 83 12.73 6.76 -4.35
CA ALA A 83 11.82 6.48 -5.45
C ALA A 83 10.39 6.98 -5.18
N VAL A 84 9.84 6.80 -3.97
CA VAL A 84 8.51 7.32 -3.65
C VAL A 84 8.51 8.85 -3.63
N MET A 85 9.55 9.49 -3.09
CA MET A 85 9.68 10.95 -3.11
C MET A 85 9.75 11.48 -4.56
N PHE A 86 10.49 10.81 -5.43
CA PHE A 86 10.55 11.15 -6.85
C PHE A 86 9.17 11.04 -7.51
N LEU A 87 8.44 9.94 -7.29
CA LEU A 87 7.07 9.78 -7.79
C LEU A 87 6.18 10.90 -7.27
N SER A 88 6.18 11.18 -5.97
CA SER A 88 5.32 12.19 -5.35
C SER A 88 5.48 13.57 -5.98
N PHE A 89 6.69 13.96 -6.37
CA PHE A 89 6.94 15.26 -7.01
C PHE A 89 6.67 15.28 -8.51
N ARG A 90 6.86 14.15 -9.22
CA ARG A 90 6.83 14.13 -10.69
C ARG A 90 5.56 13.53 -11.28
N ILE A 91 4.75 12.77 -10.53
CA ILE A 91 3.64 11.97 -11.06
C ILE A 91 2.66 12.78 -11.92
N GLN A 92 2.38 14.04 -11.56
CA GLN A 92 1.46 14.93 -12.27
C GLN A 92 2.00 15.42 -13.64
N SER A 93 3.29 15.23 -13.89
CA SER A 93 3.99 15.68 -15.09
C SER A 93 4.54 14.53 -15.95
N MET A 94 4.23 13.29 -15.58
CA MET A 94 4.73 12.09 -16.25
C MET A 94 3.73 11.55 -17.26
N SER A 95 4.23 10.95 -18.34
CA SER A 95 3.39 10.11 -19.18
C SER A 95 2.94 8.87 -18.41
N VAL A 96 1.80 8.29 -18.79
CA VAL A 96 1.26 7.08 -18.15
C VAL A 96 2.27 5.94 -18.16
N ALA A 97 2.97 5.73 -19.28
CA ALA A 97 4.00 4.70 -19.41
C ALA A 97 5.17 4.93 -18.45
N ALA A 98 5.67 6.17 -18.36
CA ALA A 98 6.76 6.51 -17.44
C ALA A 98 6.34 6.29 -15.97
N ALA A 99 5.12 6.68 -15.61
CA ALA A 99 4.58 6.48 -14.26
C ALA A 99 4.49 4.99 -13.91
N GLN A 100 3.99 4.16 -14.84
CA GLN A 100 3.90 2.71 -14.65
C GLN A 100 5.28 2.05 -14.53
N THR A 101 6.23 2.36 -15.41
CA THR A 101 7.59 1.82 -15.33
C THR A 101 8.24 2.18 -14.00
N THR A 102 8.09 3.43 -13.56
CA THR A 102 8.67 3.88 -12.28
C THR A 102 7.99 3.18 -11.10
N PHE A 103 6.67 2.95 -11.16
CA PHE A 103 5.94 2.17 -10.16
C PHE A 103 6.45 0.71 -10.06
N TRP A 104 6.71 0.04 -11.19
CA TRP A 104 7.24 -1.32 -11.18
C TRP A 104 8.66 -1.40 -10.64
N VAL A 105 9.52 -0.43 -10.98
CA VAL A 105 10.86 -0.30 -10.41
C VAL A 105 10.76 -0.06 -8.89
N TYR A 106 9.88 0.84 -8.46
CA TYR A 106 9.63 1.09 -7.05
C TYR A 106 9.19 -0.18 -6.31
N ALA A 107 8.24 -0.95 -6.84
CA ALA A 107 7.80 -2.22 -6.26
C ALA A 107 8.97 -3.22 -6.11
N GLY A 108 9.81 -3.34 -7.14
CA GLY A 108 11.01 -4.18 -7.08
C GLY A 108 12.02 -3.73 -6.02
N LEU A 109 12.24 -2.40 -5.88
CA LEU A 109 13.12 -1.83 -4.86
C LEU A 109 12.58 -2.05 -3.44
N VAL A 110 11.27 -1.89 -3.23
CA VAL A 110 10.63 -2.23 -1.95
C VAL A 110 10.86 -3.70 -1.62
N GLY A 111 10.68 -4.59 -2.59
CA GLY A 111 10.95 -6.02 -2.42
C GLY A 111 12.39 -6.32 -2.06
N LEU A 112 13.35 -5.73 -2.78
CA LEU A 112 14.77 -5.85 -2.48
C LEU A 112 15.12 -5.35 -1.07
N SER A 113 14.53 -4.24 -0.62
CA SER A 113 14.74 -3.76 0.75
C SER A 113 14.11 -4.69 1.80
N LEU A 114 12.93 -5.24 1.51
CA LEU A 114 12.22 -6.16 2.40
C LEU A 114 12.82 -7.57 2.44
N SER A 115 13.72 -7.95 1.52
CA SER A 115 14.35 -9.27 1.55
C SER A 115 15.11 -9.53 2.87
N THR A 116 15.53 -8.48 3.56
CA THR A 116 16.16 -8.53 4.88
C THR A 116 15.29 -9.17 5.97
N ILE A 117 13.96 -9.15 5.84
CA ILE A 117 13.06 -9.75 6.84
C ILE A 117 13.25 -11.28 6.94
N PHE A 118 13.64 -11.93 5.84
CA PHE A 118 13.91 -13.38 5.80
C PHE A 118 15.17 -13.77 6.57
N LEU A 119 16.05 -12.81 6.92
CA LEU A 119 17.21 -13.06 7.78
C LEU A 119 16.83 -13.10 9.27
N VAL A 120 15.73 -12.46 9.65
CA VAL A 120 15.34 -12.21 11.04
C VAL A 120 14.12 -13.03 11.44
N TYR A 121 13.17 -13.21 10.53
CA TYR A 121 11.90 -13.87 10.79
C TYR A 121 11.79 -15.19 10.04
N THR A 122 11.02 -16.13 10.61
CA THR A 122 10.73 -17.41 9.99
C THR A 122 9.77 -17.26 8.81
N GLY A 123 9.87 -18.15 7.82
CA GLY A 123 8.94 -18.20 6.70
C GLY A 123 7.47 -18.33 7.15
N THR A 124 7.21 -19.08 8.23
CA THR A 124 5.88 -19.19 8.84
C THR A 124 5.37 -17.84 9.36
N SER A 125 6.18 -17.10 10.13
CA SER A 125 5.80 -15.78 10.65
C SER A 125 5.52 -14.80 9.51
N ILE A 126 6.38 -14.76 8.50
CA ILE A 126 6.22 -13.89 7.33
C ILE A 126 4.91 -14.20 6.60
N THR A 127 4.67 -15.49 6.34
CA THR A 127 3.46 -15.94 5.62
C THR A 127 2.18 -15.62 6.41
N GLN A 128 2.18 -15.88 7.73
CA GLN A 128 1.03 -15.57 8.59
C GLN A 128 0.74 -14.07 8.63
N THR A 129 1.77 -13.24 8.83
CA THR A 129 1.62 -11.77 8.83
C THR A 129 1.15 -11.26 7.47
N PHE A 130 1.65 -11.82 6.36
CA PHE A 130 1.20 -11.46 5.01
C PHE A 130 -0.29 -11.75 4.81
N PHE A 131 -0.78 -12.95 5.11
CA PHE A 131 -2.19 -13.26 4.92
C PHE A 131 -3.10 -12.51 5.89
N ALA A 132 -2.65 -12.29 7.14
CA ALA A 132 -3.40 -11.48 8.09
C ALA A 132 -3.55 -10.02 7.61
N THR A 133 -2.46 -9.42 7.11
CA THR A 133 -2.49 -8.05 6.58
C THR A 133 -3.27 -7.95 5.27
N ALA A 134 -3.16 -8.94 4.38
CA ALA A 134 -3.95 -8.99 3.14
C ALA A 134 -5.45 -9.10 3.41
N ALA A 135 -5.85 -9.94 4.36
CA ALA A 135 -7.25 -10.07 4.78
C ALA A 135 -7.77 -8.77 5.42
N ALA A 136 -6.98 -8.16 6.31
CA ALA A 136 -7.32 -6.89 6.94
C ALA A 136 -7.47 -5.78 5.88
N PHE A 137 -6.52 -5.65 4.96
CA PHE A 137 -6.55 -4.69 3.86
C PHE A 137 -7.81 -4.89 3.00
N GLY A 138 -8.13 -6.13 2.60
CA GLY A 138 -9.33 -6.43 1.82
C GLY A 138 -10.62 -6.06 2.55
N GLY A 139 -10.73 -6.38 3.84
CA GLY A 139 -11.90 -6.04 4.65
C GLY A 139 -12.10 -4.53 4.85
N LEU A 140 -11.01 -3.82 5.15
CA LEU A 140 -11.02 -2.36 5.36
C LEU A 140 -11.24 -1.60 4.06
N SER A 141 -10.67 -2.09 2.96
CA SER A 141 -10.93 -1.59 1.62
C SER A 141 -12.42 -1.73 1.26
N LEU A 142 -13.02 -2.90 1.48
CA LEU A 142 -14.45 -3.10 1.26
C LEU A 142 -15.29 -2.13 2.10
N TYR A 143 -14.90 -1.92 3.36
CA TYR A 143 -15.53 -0.90 4.21
C TYR A 143 -15.38 0.52 3.63
N GLY A 144 -14.18 0.95 3.25
CA GLY A 144 -13.94 2.27 2.65
C GLY A 144 -14.71 2.49 1.35
N TYR A 145 -14.83 1.43 0.53
CA TYR A 145 -15.60 1.46 -0.71
C TYR A 145 -17.11 1.60 -0.44
N THR A 146 -17.66 0.84 0.50
CA THR A 146 -19.11 0.75 0.75
C THR A 146 -19.65 1.78 1.73
N THR A 147 -18.80 2.36 2.59
CA THR A 147 -19.23 3.32 3.60
C THR A 147 -19.76 4.62 2.97
N ARG A 148 -20.84 5.13 3.57
CA ARG A 148 -21.46 6.41 3.22
C ARG A 148 -21.03 7.56 4.12
N ARG A 149 -20.28 7.26 5.18
CA ARG A 149 -19.70 8.30 6.05
C ARG A 149 -18.50 8.89 5.35
N ASP A 150 -18.39 10.21 5.39
CA ASP A 150 -17.18 10.91 4.98
C ASP A 150 -16.06 10.63 5.99
N LEU A 151 -14.94 10.07 5.50
CA LEU A 151 -13.75 9.73 6.28
C LEU A 151 -12.66 10.82 6.18
N SER A 152 -12.88 11.92 5.46
CA SER A 152 -11.88 12.97 5.21
C SER A 152 -11.28 13.58 6.49
N ALA A 153 -12.14 13.94 7.44
CA ALA A 153 -11.72 14.49 8.73
C ALA A 153 -10.95 13.45 9.56
N PHE A 154 -11.38 12.19 9.52
CA PHE A 154 -10.71 11.09 10.20
C PHE A 154 -9.34 10.78 9.58
N GLY A 155 -9.25 10.75 8.25
CA GLY A 155 -8.00 10.58 7.51
C GLY A 155 -6.98 11.67 7.85
N SER A 156 -7.42 12.92 7.88
CA SER A 156 -6.55 14.05 8.26
C SER A 156 -5.98 13.90 9.68
N PHE A 157 -6.81 13.46 10.64
CA PHE A 157 -6.36 13.15 12.00
C PHE A 157 -5.38 11.97 12.04
N LEU A 158 -5.64 10.90 11.29
CA LEU A 158 -4.76 9.74 11.24
C LEU A 158 -3.40 10.05 10.62
N ILE A 159 -3.32 10.94 9.62
CA ILE A 159 -2.05 11.43 9.06
C ILE A 159 -1.22 12.13 10.13
N MET A 160 -1.84 12.95 10.99
CA MET A 160 -1.16 13.52 12.16
C MET A 160 -0.72 12.44 13.15
N GLY A 161 -1.52 11.38 13.31
CA GLY A 161 -1.16 10.18 14.08
C GLY A 161 0.10 9.48 13.57
N VAL A 162 0.31 9.41 12.25
CA VAL A 162 1.54 8.87 11.65
C VAL A 162 2.76 9.70 12.05
N ILE A 163 2.65 11.03 12.06
CA ILE A 163 3.73 11.91 12.54
C ILE A 163 4.05 11.60 14.01
N GLY A 164 3.02 11.46 14.85
CA GLY A 164 3.19 11.06 16.25
C GLY A 164 3.88 9.70 16.41
N LEU A 165 3.54 8.71 15.58
CA LEU A 165 4.19 7.40 15.54
C LEU A 165 5.67 7.51 15.17
N LEU A 166 6.01 8.31 14.15
CA LEU A 166 7.41 8.54 13.75
C LEU A 166 8.23 9.18 14.86
N ILE A 167 7.67 10.16 15.57
CA ILE A 167 8.31 10.77 16.74
C ILE A 167 8.51 9.74 17.85
N ALA A 168 7.48 8.93 18.15
CA ALA A 168 7.59 7.87 19.15
C ALA A 168 8.65 6.82 18.78
N MET A 169 8.77 6.46 17.49
CA MET A 169 9.83 5.59 16.98
C MET A 169 11.21 6.21 17.23
N LEU A 170 11.40 7.50 16.91
CA LEU A 170 12.67 8.20 17.12
C LEU A 170 13.06 8.25 18.61
N ILE A 171 12.09 8.54 19.49
CA ILE A 171 12.31 8.53 20.95
C ILE A 171 12.69 7.11 21.41
N ASN A 172 12.01 6.08 20.91
CA ASN A 172 12.26 4.71 21.35
C ASN A 172 13.63 4.15 20.90
N ILE A 173 14.29 4.76 19.91
CA ILE A 173 15.69 4.41 19.57
C ILE A 173 16.61 4.67 20.77
N PHE A 174 16.36 5.73 21.54
CA PHE A 174 17.15 6.08 22.72
C PHE A 174 16.68 5.40 24.00
N LEU A 175 15.35 5.26 24.18
CA LEU A 175 14.78 4.64 25.38
C LEU A 175 14.87 3.10 25.36
N GLN A 176 14.84 2.49 24.18
CA GLN A 176 14.84 1.05 23.97
C GLN A 176 13.79 0.30 24.80
N SER A 177 12.61 0.90 25.00
CA SER A 177 11.54 0.34 25.82
C SER A 177 10.73 -0.69 25.03
N SER A 178 10.64 -1.92 25.57
CA SER A 178 9.84 -2.99 24.98
C SER A 178 8.33 -2.68 25.02
N ALA A 179 7.86 -2.06 26.10
CA ALA A 179 6.46 -1.62 26.22
C ALA A 179 6.11 -0.55 25.18
N LEU A 180 7.01 0.44 24.97
CA LEU A 180 6.82 1.46 23.95
C LEU A 180 6.88 0.86 22.54
N ALA A 181 7.79 -0.08 22.28
CA ALA A 181 7.86 -0.79 21.00
C ALA A 181 6.56 -1.54 20.68
N PHE A 182 5.98 -2.23 21.67
CA PHE A 182 4.70 -2.90 21.53
C PHE A 182 3.56 -1.91 21.24
N ALA A 183 3.50 -0.80 21.99
CA ALA A 183 2.50 0.24 21.79
C ALA A 183 2.60 0.87 20.38
N ILE A 184 3.82 1.20 19.92
CA ILE A 184 4.07 1.72 18.56
C ILE A 184 3.55 0.74 17.51
N SER A 185 3.83 -0.55 17.66
CA SER A 185 3.37 -1.59 16.74
C SER A 185 1.84 -1.69 16.71
N ALA A 186 1.19 -1.80 17.87
CA ALA A 186 -0.26 -1.94 17.97
C ALA A 186 -1.01 -0.70 17.44
N ILE A 187 -0.57 0.50 17.84
CA ILE A 187 -1.16 1.76 17.37
C ILE A 187 -0.89 1.93 15.87
N GLY A 188 0.31 1.58 15.40
CA GLY A 188 0.66 1.60 13.98
C GLY A 188 -0.32 0.79 13.14
N VAL A 189 -0.61 -0.45 13.53
CA VAL A 189 -1.60 -1.29 12.84
C VAL A 189 -2.97 -0.62 12.79
N LEU A 190 -3.45 -0.04 13.90
CA LEU A 190 -4.76 0.64 13.94
C LEU A 190 -4.80 1.90 13.07
N VAL A 191 -3.74 2.71 13.09
CA VAL A 191 -3.64 3.94 12.30
C VAL A 191 -3.64 3.60 10.81
N PHE A 192 -2.80 2.66 10.37
CA PHE A 192 -2.76 2.23 8.98
C PHE A 192 -4.03 1.50 8.54
N ALA A 193 -4.72 0.80 9.44
CA ALA A 193 -6.03 0.22 9.16
C ALA A 193 -7.08 1.30 8.84
N GLY A 194 -7.13 2.36 9.65
CA GLY A 194 -8.00 3.51 9.40
C GLY A 194 -7.64 4.24 8.11
N LEU A 195 -6.34 4.45 7.85
CA LEU A 195 -5.86 5.08 6.62
C LEU A 195 -6.19 4.23 5.38
N THR A 196 -6.14 2.90 5.47
CA THR A 196 -6.53 2.00 4.36
C THR A 196 -7.99 2.23 3.94
N ALA A 197 -8.90 2.35 4.91
CA ALA A 197 -10.30 2.65 4.62
C ALA A 197 -10.48 4.06 4.01
N TYR A 198 -9.79 5.06 4.57
CA TYR A 198 -9.78 6.43 4.05
C TYR A 198 -9.23 6.52 2.63
N ASP A 199 -8.07 5.90 2.35
CA ASP A 199 -7.44 5.91 1.03
C ASP A 199 -8.32 5.21 -0.01
N THR A 200 -9.01 4.13 0.38
CA THR A 200 -9.95 3.46 -0.51
C THR A 200 -11.15 4.34 -0.86
N GLN A 201 -11.69 5.06 0.13
CA GLN A 201 -12.76 6.02 -0.11
C GLN A 201 -12.29 7.17 -1.01
N ARG A 202 -11.09 7.71 -0.77
CA ARG A 202 -10.49 8.76 -1.58
C ARG A 202 -10.28 8.32 -3.03
N ILE A 203 -9.81 7.09 -3.26
CA ILE A 203 -9.66 6.54 -4.61
C ILE A 203 -11.01 6.47 -5.33
N LYS A 204 -12.06 6.03 -4.65
CA LYS A 204 -13.43 6.05 -5.18
C LYS A 204 -13.89 7.46 -5.54
N GLU A 205 -13.59 8.45 -4.70
CA GLU A 205 -13.97 9.86 -4.92
C GLU A 205 -13.26 10.49 -6.12
N MET A 206 -11.97 10.19 -6.33
CA MET A 206 -11.22 10.66 -7.50
C MET A 206 -11.84 10.24 -8.84
N HIS A 207 -12.62 9.15 -8.89
CA HIS A 207 -13.34 8.75 -10.11
C HIS A 207 -14.45 9.74 -10.49
N PHE A 208 -15.05 10.42 -9.51
CA PHE A 208 -16.13 11.38 -9.73
C PHE A 208 -15.61 12.80 -10.01
N GLU A 209 -14.34 13.08 -9.67
CA GLU A 209 -13.70 14.38 -9.87
C GLU A 209 -13.05 14.55 -11.25
N GLY A 210 -12.71 13.44 -11.92
CA GLY A 210 -12.08 13.41 -13.25
C GLY A 210 -13.06 13.11 -14.37
#